data_AF-A0A954IQM2-F1
#
_entry.id   AF-A0A954IQM2-F1
#
_cell.length_a   1.000
_cell.length_b   1.000
_cell.length_c   1.000
_cell.angle_alpha   90.00
_cell.angle_beta   90.00
_cell.angle_gamma   90.00
#
_symmetry.space_group_name_H-M   'P 1'
#
loop_
_entity.id
_entity.type
_entity.pdbx_description
1 polymer ?
#
loop_
_entity_poly.entity_id
_entity_poly.type
_entity_poly.pdbx_seq_one_letter_code
_entity_poly.pdbx_strand_id
1 'polypeptide(L)'
;VCDPQSQLARRLGGVPPKEHQTEWNAWTEQQRQWQAEVLTKAQDAMCRFAERAWRRPLTAAERTAIQTQIGQGTGQNQSLSNAMRFTLLRILISPHFLYRMEIGDANTKSDATGVRALDDFELASRLSYFLWASIPDQPLVDAAQRGELSDPKYLAAHAHRMLKDPRIRRFSRELFGQWLGFYEFQEFDRPDEKRFPEFDGELRGQMFNEAMDFCTDLTANDRDIRLLLNAEYAFLSRRLAEHYNVPLPPNADIWSKFERTGGNSPGLVTAPRISLKGTNRRGVLGWGAILTATSHPLRTSPVLRGNWILDDLLGIPTPPPPNAVPELPSDEKNEHGLTVAQLLARHRSDKACSVCHDRIDPFGLALESFDPIGRFRQRD
;
A
#
# COMPACT_ATOMS: atom_id res chain seq x y z
N VAL A 1 2.01 -12.15 55.43
CA VAL A 1 2.85 -13.24 54.86
C VAL A 1 3.49 -12.69 53.59
N CYS A 2 4.80 -12.45 53.62
CA CYS A 2 5.50 -11.56 52.67
C CYS A 2 6.10 -12.33 51.49
N ASP A 3 6.18 -11.66 50.34
CA ASP A 3 6.98 -12.07 49.17
C ASP A 3 8.39 -12.53 49.61
N PRO A 4 8.92 -13.68 49.17
CA PRO A 4 10.25 -14.22 49.47
C PRO A 4 11.38 -13.32 48.97
N GLN A 5 11.10 -12.41 48.04
CA GLN A 5 12.03 -11.36 47.64
C GLN A 5 11.83 -10.04 48.40
N SER A 6 10.81 -9.94 49.25
CA SER A 6 10.55 -8.77 50.08
C SER A 6 11.72 -8.50 51.02
N GLN A 7 11.87 -7.23 51.42
CA GLN A 7 12.86 -6.84 52.42
C GLN A 7 12.70 -7.62 53.74
N LEU A 8 11.48 -8.05 54.09
CA LEU A 8 11.23 -8.83 55.31
C LEU A 8 11.77 -10.26 55.20
N ALA A 9 11.56 -10.93 54.06
CA ALA A 9 12.09 -12.28 53.83
C ALA A 9 13.63 -12.30 53.80
N ARG A 10 14.26 -11.27 53.24
CA ARG A 10 15.73 -11.11 53.27
C ARG A 10 16.27 -10.89 54.69
N ARG A 11 15.54 -10.13 55.54
CA ARG A 11 15.92 -9.91 56.95
C ARG A 11 15.81 -11.17 57.81
N LEU A 12 14.91 -12.10 57.48
CA LEU A 12 14.71 -13.37 58.20
C LEU A 12 15.55 -14.54 57.63
N GLY A 13 16.49 -14.26 56.71
CA GLY A 13 17.30 -15.33 56.09
C GLY A 13 16.52 -16.26 55.17
N GLY A 14 15.33 -15.84 54.70
CA GLY A 14 14.49 -16.63 53.79
C GLY A 14 13.71 -17.78 54.46
N VAL A 15 13.73 -17.88 55.79
CA VAL A 15 13.01 -18.93 56.53
C VAL A 15 11.84 -18.32 57.30
N PRO A 16 10.59 -18.73 57.04
CA PRO A 16 9.43 -18.26 57.80
C PRO A 16 9.47 -18.79 59.25
N PRO A 17 8.84 -18.11 60.23
CA PRO A 17 8.62 -18.69 61.56
C PRO A 17 7.92 -20.06 61.47
N LYS A 18 8.22 -20.98 62.41
CA LYS A 18 7.69 -22.35 62.39
C LYS A 18 6.17 -22.40 62.31
N GLU A 19 5.45 -21.50 62.99
CA GLU A 19 3.99 -21.43 62.93
C GLU A 19 3.43 -21.11 61.53
N HIS A 20 4.22 -20.48 60.65
CA HIS A 20 3.80 -20.08 59.30
C HIS A 20 4.42 -20.97 58.20
N GLN A 21 5.16 -22.02 58.54
CA GLN A 21 5.86 -22.86 57.55
C GLN A 21 4.91 -23.52 56.54
N THR A 22 3.73 -23.97 56.99
CA THR A 22 2.72 -24.60 56.12
C THR A 22 2.14 -23.60 55.11
N GLU A 23 1.76 -22.42 55.57
CA GLU A 23 1.23 -21.34 54.72
C GLU A 23 2.29 -20.87 53.71
N TRP A 24 3.54 -20.76 54.16
CA TRP A 24 4.67 -20.40 53.30
C TRP A 24 4.94 -21.43 52.21
N ASN A 25 4.91 -22.72 52.54
CA ASN A 25 5.10 -23.80 51.57
C ASN A 25 3.96 -23.81 50.54
N ALA A 26 2.71 -23.65 50.98
CA ALA A 26 1.55 -23.57 50.10
C ALA A 26 1.63 -22.36 49.15
N TRP A 27 1.98 -21.18 49.67
CA TRP A 27 2.16 -19.98 48.87
C TRP A 27 3.31 -20.13 47.86
N THR A 28 4.44 -20.72 48.28
CA THR A 28 5.60 -20.95 47.40
C THR A 28 5.25 -21.90 46.26
N GLU A 29 4.50 -22.96 46.55
CA GLU A 29 4.01 -23.88 45.54
C GLU A 29 3.05 -23.19 44.57
N GLN A 30 2.09 -22.42 45.07
CA GLN A 30 1.18 -21.63 44.25
C GLN A 30 1.92 -20.65 43.33
N GLN A 31 2.96 -19.98 43.83
CA GLN A 31 3.77 -19.09 43.00
C GLN A 31 4.57 -19.85 41.94
N ARG A 32 5.14 -21.01 42.26
CA ARG A 32 5.83 -21.85 41.26
C ARG A 32 4.88 -22.26 40.14
N GLN A 33 3.67 -22.69 40.48
CA GLN A 33 2.63 -23.05 39.51
C GLN A 33 2.25 -21.84 38.65
N TRP A 34 1.98 -20.69 39.26
CA TRP A 34 1.65 -19.46 38.54
C TRP A 34 2.78 -19.02 37.60
N GLN A 35 4.04 -19.06 38.04
CA GLN A 35 5.19 -18.72 37.20
C GLN A 35 5.33 -19.70 36.01
N ALA A 36 5.11 -21.00 36.23
CA ALA A 36 5.14 -22.00 35.16
C ALA A 36 4.02 -21.77 34.14
N GLU A 37 2.80 -21.44 34.59
CA GLU A 37 1.68 -21.09 33.72
C GLU A 37 1.98 -19.82 32.90
N VAL A 38 2.50 -18.78 33.53
CA VAL A 38 2.86 -17.52 32.87
C VAL A 38 3.95 -17.75 31.81
N LEU A 39 4.97 -18.56 32.13
CA LEU A 39 6.02 -18.93 31.19
C LEU A 39 5.44 -19.69 29.99
N THR A 40 4.56 -20.67 30.23
CA THR A 40 3.90 -21.45 29.17
C THR A 40 3.07 -20.55 28.26
N LYS A 41 2.27 -19.64 28.83
CA LYS A 41 1.49 -18.67 28.05
C LYS A 41 2.37 -17.74 27.21
N ALA A 42 3.50 -17.29 27.75
CA ALA A 42 4.46 -16.47 27.02
C ALA A 42 5.10 -17.23 25.87
N GLN A 43 5.50 -18.48 26.10
CA GLN A 43 6.03 -19.38 25.10
C GLN A 43 5.04 -19.61 23.95
N ASP A 44 3.78 -19.91 24.27
CA ASP A 44 2.73 -20.12 23.27
C ASP A 44 2.41 -18.84 22.50
N ALA A 45 2.41 -17.68 23.16
CA ALA A 45 2.21 -16.39 22.51
C ALA A 45 3.33 -16.09 21.50
N MET A 46 4.59 -16.37 21.84
CA MET A 46 5.72 -16.20 20.93
C MET A 46 5.68 -17.19 19.76
N CYS A 47 5.24 -18.43 19.99
CA CYS A 47 5.02 -19.39 18.91
C CYS A 47 3.94 -18.91 17.94
N ARG A 48 2.76 -18.48 18.45
CA ARG A 48 1.70 -17.92 17.59
C ARG A 48 2.14 -16.68 16.84
N PHE A 49 2.96 -15.83 17.47
CA PHE A 49 3.54 -14.67 16.79
C PHE A 49 4.47 -15.11 15.65
N ALA A 50 5.34 -16.09 15.88
CA ALA A 50 6.23 -16.62 14.85
C ALA A 50 5.46 -17.26 13.69
N GLU A 51 4.40 -18.04 13.95
CA GLU A 51 3.54 -18.63 12.91
C GLU A 51 2.93 -17.55 12.01
N ARG A 52 2.47 -16.44 12.60
CA ARG A 52 1.96 -15.28 11.83
C ARG A 52 3.05 -14.54 11.08
N ALA A 53 4.20 -14.33 11.72
CA ALA A 53 5.34 -13.61 11.14
C ALA A 53 5.96 -14.37 9.96
N TRP A 54 6.03 -15.69 10.06
CA TRP A 54 6.60 -16.57 9.04
C TRP A 54 5.54 -17.15 8.09
N ARG A 55 4.26 -16.87 8.36
CA ARG A 55 3.09 -17.17 7.51
C ARG A 55 2.86 -18.65 7.26
N ARG A 56 3.33 -19.50 8.17
CA ARG A 56 3.16 -20.96 8.15
C ARG A 56 3.24 -21.53 9.56
N PRO A 57 2.76 -22.76 9.79
CA PRO A 57 2.99 -23.49 11.02
C PRO A 57 4.50 -23.64 11.30
N LEU A 58 4.85 -23.60 12.58
CA LEU A 58 6.21 -23.93 13.02
C LEU A 58 6.44 -25.43 12.92
N THR A 59 7.64 -25.80 12.51
CA THR A 59 8.14 -27.17 12.72
C THR A 59 8.30 -27.43 14.22
N ALA A 60 8.31 -28.71 14.61
CA ALA A 60 8.54 -29.10 16.01
C ALA A 60 9.86 -28.52 16.56
N ALA A 61 10.93 -28.55 15.76
CA ALA A 61 12.23 -28.01 16.13
C ALA A 61 12.20 -26.49 16.35
N GLU A 62 11.53 -25.74 15.46
CA GLU A 62 11.39 -24.30 15.60
C GLU A 62 10.58 -23.92 16.85
N ARG A 63 9.47 -24.63 17.10
CA ARG A 63 8.66 -24.45 18.32
C ARG A 63 9.52 -24.69 19.56
N THR A 64 10.19 -25.84 19.65
CA THR A 64 11.06 -26.17 20.79
C THR A 64 12.16 -25.14 20.96
N ALA A 65 12.78 -24.65 19.88
CA ALA A 65 13.82 -23.63 19.95
C ALA A 65 13.31 -22.29 20.52
N ILE A 66 12.14 -21.83 20.10
CA ILE A 66 11.49 -20.62 20.63
C ILE A 66 11.17 -20.80 22.13
N GLN A 67 10.54 -21.92 22.49
CA GLN A 67 10.16 -22.21 23.87
C GLN A 67 11.38 -22.29 24.80
N THR A 68 12.43 -22.98 24.35
CA THR A 68 13.68 -23.17 25.10
C THR A 68 14.40 -21.84 25.33
N GLN A 69 14.46 -20.96 24.33
CA GLN A 69 15.11 -19.65 24.47
C GLN A 69 14.45 -18.80 25.56
N ILE A 70 13.12 -18.78 25.63
CA ILE A 70 12.39 -18.04 26.66
C ILE A 70 12.69 -18.62 28.04
N GLY A 71 12.66 -19.96 28.17
CA GLY A 71 12.95 -20.66 29.43
C GLY A 71 14.39 -20.43 29.92
N GLN A 72 15.38 -20.49 29.02
CA GLN A 72 16.78 -20.23 29.34
C GLN A 72 17.02 -18.79 29.78
N GLY A 73 16.40 -17.80 29.12
CA GLY A 73 16.50 -16.40 29.53
C GLY A 73 16.02 -16.21 30.97
N THR A 74 14.87 -16.79 31.32
CA THR A 74 14.37 -16.75 32.71
C THR A 74 15.25 -17.49 33.71
N GLY A 75 15.93 -18.56 33.29
CA GLY A 75 16.90 -19.29 34.13
C GLY A 75 18.22 -18.55 34.37
N GLN A 76 18.54 -17.54 33.54
CA GLN A 76 19.75 -16.71 33.65
C GLN A 76 19.49 -15.36 34.33
N ASN A 77 18.52 -15.28 35.25
CA ASN A 77 18.10 -14.05 35.93
C ASN A 77 17.60 -12.92 34.99
N GLN A 78 17.26 -13.21 33.73
CA GLN A 78 16.55 -12.23 32.91
C GLN A 78 15.07 -12.21 33.30
N SER A 79 14.46 -11.03 33.27
CA SER A 79 13.00 -10.95 33.35
C SER A 79 12.37 -11.67 32.16
N LEU A 80 11.20 -12.27 32.38
CA LEU A 80 10.43 -12.89 31.29
C LEU A 80 10.20 -11.91 30.13
N SER A 81 9.97 -10.63 30.43
CA SER A 81 9.83 -9.57 29.44
C SER A 81 11.06 -9.42 28.55
N ASN A 82 12.27 -9.46 29.12
CA ASN A 82 13.51 -9.40 28.34
C ASN A 82 13.69 -10.66 27.48
N ALA A 83 13.41 -11.84 28.03
CA ALA A 83 13.48 -13.09 27.28
C ALA A 83 12.51 -13.09 26.07
N MET A 84 11.28 -12.59 26.26
CA MET A 84 10.32 -12.40 25.18
C MET A 84 10.81 -11.36 24.16
N ARG A 85 11.40 -10.24 24.59
CA ARG A 85 11.94 -9.20 23.70
C ARG A 85 13.05 -9.75 22.79
N PHE A 86 13.99 -10.53 23.33
CA PHE A 86 15.03 -11.18 22.52
C PHE A 86 14.45 -12.21 21.56
N THR A 87 13.40 -12.92 21.98
CA THR A 87 12.70 -13.89 21.12
C THR A 87 11.98 -13.20 19.97
N LEU A 88 11.28 -12.08 20.23
CA LEU A 88 10.68 -11.25 19.19
C LEU A 88 11.72 -10.75 18.19
N LEU A 89 12.86 -10.22 18.67
CA LEU A 89 13.95 -9.79 17.80
C LEU A 89 14.42 -10.93 16.89
N ARG A 90 14.67 -12.12 17.46
CA ARG A 90 15.07 -13.30 16.68
C ARG A 90 14.05 -13.67 15.59
N ILE A 91 12.75 -13.61 15.90
CA ILE A 91 11.68 -13.90 14.94
C ILE A 91 11.70 -12.88 13.79
N LEU A 92 11.87 -11.59 14.11
CA LEU A 92 11.83 -10.48 13.14
C LEU A 92 13.10 -10.33 12.29
N ILE A 93 14.25 -10.88 12.71
CA ILE A 93 15.47 -10.91 11.90
C ILE A 93 15.65 -12.24 11.15
N SER A 94 14.71 -13.18 11.31
CA SER A 94 14.74 -14.47 10.61
C SER A 94 14.56 -14.28 9.11
N PRO A 95 15.28 -15.05 8.25
CA PRO A 95 15.01 -15.08 6.81
C PRO A 95 13.54 -15.39 6.49
N HIS A 96 12.89 -16.23 7.30
CA HIS A 96 11.45 -16.54 7.16
C HIS A 96 10.54 -15.31 7.34
N PHE A 97 10.99 -14.28 8.04
CA PHE A 97 10.27 -13.02 8.17
C PHE A 97 10.67 -12.03 7.06
N LEU A 98 11.97 -11.82 6.89
CA LEU A 98 12.55 -10.81 5.98
C LEU A 98 12.24 -11.10 4.51
N TYR A 99 12.12 -12.37 4.15
CA TYR A 99 11.83 -12.80 2.79
C TYR A 99 10.48 -13.54 2.71
N ARG A 100 9.83 -13.44 1.56
CA ARG A 100 8.76 -14.37 1.15
C ARG A 100 9.42 -15.49 0.39
N MET A 101 9.75 -16.56 1.10
CA MET A 101 10.42 -17.71 0.50
C MET A 101 9.41 -18.57 -0.25
N GLU A 102 9.80 -19.00 -1.45
CA GLU A 102 9.05 -19.88 -2.35
C GLU A 102 9.94 -21.08 -2.69
N ILE A 103 10.14 -21.94 -1.69
CA ILE A 103 11.00 -23.13 -1.77
C ILE A 103 10.24 -24.30 -2.40
N GLY A 104 8.90 -24.25 -2.38
CA GLY A 104 8.00 -25.27 -2.89
C GLY A 104 7.87 -26.47 -1.96
N ASP A 105 6.90 -27.34 -2.24
CA ASP A 105 6.69 -28.54 -1.42
C ASP A 105 7.90 -29.48 -1.55
N ALA A 106 8.59 -29.69 -0.42
CA ALA A 106 9.76 -30.57 -0.33
C ALA A 106 9.47 -32.02 -0.76
N ASN A 107 8.20 -32.43 -0.75
CA ASN A 107 7.76 -33.75 -1.20
C ASN A 107 7.47 -33.81 -2.71
N THR A 108 7.37 -32.67 -3.38
CA THR A 108 7.22 -32.61 -4.85
C THR A 108 8.59 -32.48 -5.53
N LYS A 109 8.87 -33.43 -6.44
CA LYS A 109 10.03 -33.31 -7.34
C LYS A 109 9.81 -32.13 -8.28
N SER A 110 10.86 -31.38 -8.52
CA SER A 110 10.87 -30.41 -9.62
C SER A 110 10.57 -31.13 -10.94
N ASP A 111 9.86 -30.45 -11.84
CA ASP A 111 9.64 -30.97 -13.19
C ASP A 111 10.96 -31.00 -14.00
N ALA A 112 10.89 -31.46 -15.25
CA ALA A 112 12.04 -31.57 -16.13
C ALA A 112 12.75 -30.23 -16.42
N THR A 113 12.08 -29.09 -16.13
CA THR A 113 12.62 -27.73 -16.30
C THR A 113 13.17 -27.13 -15.00
N GLY A 114 13.08 -27.87 -13.88
CA GLY A 114 13.49 -27.40 -12.57
C GLY A 114 12.42 -26.58 -11.83
N VAL A 115 11.21 -26.46 -12.37
CA VAL A 115 10.10 -25.74 -11.74
C VAL A 115 9.48 -26.62 -10.66
N ARG A 116 9.22 -26.04 -9.49
CA ARG A 116 8.56 -26.71 -8.36
C ARG A 116 7.25 -26.01 -8.04
N ALA A 117 6.23 -26.80 -7.72
CA ALA A 117 4.96 -26.27 -7.22
C ALA A 117 5.15 -25.63 -5.84
N LEU A 118 4.53 -24.47 -5.65
CA LEU A 118 4.44 -23.83 -4.35
C LEU A 118 3.61 -24.70 -3.41
N ASP A 119 3.98 -24.73 -2.13
CA ASP A 119 3.11 -25.32 -1.13
C ASP A 119 1.90 -24.40 -0.84
N ASP A 120 0.92 -24.94 -0.13
CA ASP A 120 -0.33 -24.24 0.17
C ASP A 120 -0.14 -22.97 1.04
N PHE A 121 0.85 -22.95 1.94
CA PHE A 121 1.16 -21.75 2.74
C PHE A 121 1.90 -20.70 1.91
N GLU A 122 2.78 -21.13 1.01
CA GLU A 122 3.42 -20.27 0.03
C GLU A 122 2.39 -19.66 -0.93
N LEU A 123 1.41 -20.43 -1.41
CA LEU A 123 0.29 -19.94 -2.21
C LEU A 123 -0.56 -18.92 -1.44
N ALA A 124 -0.92 -19.22 -0.18
CA ALA A 124 -1.63 -18.29 0.69
C ALA A 124 -0.88 -16.96 0.86
N SER A 125 0.42 -17.03 1.14
CA SER A 125 1.29 -15.86 1.29
C SER A 125 1.42 -15.09 -0.03
N ARG A 126 1.61 -15.78 -1.16
CA ARG A 126 1.71 -15.14 -2.47
C ARG A 126 0.42 -14.40 -2.82
N LEU A 127 -0.73 -15.04 -2.64
CA LEU A 127 -2.04 -14.43 -2.92
C LEU A 127 -2.31 -13.23 -2.01
N SER A 128 -2.01 -13.33 -0.71
CA SER A 128 -2.24 -12.25 0.24
C SER A 128 -1.36 -11.03 -0.01
N TYR A 129 -0.09 -11.22 -0.36
CA TYR A 129 0.79 -10.11 -0.68
C TYR A 129 0.50 -9.53 -2.06
N PHE A 130 0.07 -10.37 -3.01
CA PHE A 130 -0.37 -9.89 -4.32
C PHE A 130 -1.60 -8.98 -4.19
N LEU A 131 -2.68 -9.41 -3.52
CA LEU A 131 -3.93 -8.64 -3.46
C LEU A 131 -4.00 -7.61 -2.32
N TRP A 132 -3.37 -7.87 -1.18
CA TRP A 132 -3.52 -7.03 0.02
C TRP A 132 -2.22 -6.42 0.52
N ALA A 133 -1.08 -6.68 -0.14
CA ALA A 133 0.25 -6.26 0.34
C ALA A 133 0.44 -6.55 1.84
N SER A 134 -0.07 -7.70 2.30
CA SER A 134 -0.12 -8.06 3.71
C SER A 134 -0.15 -9.57 3.90
N ILE A 135 -0.03 -9.99 5.17
CA ILE A 135 -0.12 -11.40 5.56
C ILE A 135 -1.50 -12.00 5.24
N PRO A 136 -1.59 -13.33 5.02
CA PRO A 136 -2.86 -14.00 4.81
C PRO A 136 -3.77 -13.87 6.05
N ASP A 137 -5.07 -13.80 5.80
CA ASP A 137 -6.05 -13.84 6.89
C ASP A 137 -6.37 -15.27 7.32
N GLN A 138 -7.02 -15.42 8.48
CA GLN A 138 -7.28 -16.74 9.07
C GLN A 138 -8.00 -17.70 8.11
N PRO A 139 -9.06 -17.30 7.38
CA PRO A 139 -9.70 -18.19 6.40
C PRO A 139 -8.74 -18.72 5.33
N LEU A 140 -7.80 -17.89 4.85
CA LEU A 140 -6.82 -18.30 3.85
C LEU A 140 -5.75 -19.22 4.45
N VAL A 141 -5.32 -18.95 5.69
CA VAL A 141 -4.40 -19.84 6.44
C VAL A 141 -5.05 -21.20 6.70
N ASP A 142 -6.32 -21.23 7.09
CA ASP A 142 -7.04 -22.48 7.36
C ASP A 142 -7.23 -23.31 6.09
N ALA A 143 -7.48 -22.67 4.94
CA ALA A 143 -7.54 -23.35 3.65
C ALA A 143 -6.18 -23.97 3.28
N ALA A 144 -5.08 -23.24 3.51
CA ALA A 144 -3.74 -23.76 3.32
C ALA A 144 -3.44 -24.97 4.22
N GLN A 145 -3.86 -24.91 5.49
CA GLN A 145 -3.73 -26.04 6.42
C GLN A 145 -4.48 -27.30 5.95
N ARG A 146 -5.58 -27.13 5.23
CA ARG A 146 -6.37 -28.24 4.67
C ARG A 146 -5.86 -28.74 3.31
N GLY A 147 -4.84 -28.11 2.73
CA GLY A 147 -4.35 -28.50 1.40
C GLY A 147 -5.29 -28.11 0.25
N GLU A 148 -6.17 -27.13 0.47
CA GLU A 148 -7.21 -26.75 -0.50
C GLU A 148 -6.70 -25.77 -1.56
N LEU A 149 -5.65 -24.98 -1.30
CA LEU A 149 -5.23 -23.89 -2.18
C LEU A 149 -4.50 -24.36 -3.44
N SER A 150 -3.98 -25.58 -3.43
CA SER A 150 -3.48 -26.26 -4.63
C SER A 150 -4.57 -26.56 -5.66
N ASP A 151 -5.86 -26.61 -5.25
CA ASP A 151 -6.97 -26.72 -6.19
C ASP A 151 -7.38 -25.32 -6.71
N PRO A 152 -7.27 -25.07 -8.03
CA PRO A 152 -7.60 -23.78 -8.64
C PRO A 152 -8.99 -23.25 -8.30
N LYS A 153 -9.97 -24.12 -8.05
CA LYS A 153 -11.33 -23.74 -7.70
C LYS A 153 -11.38 -23.02 -6.34
N TYR A 154 -10.70 -23.57 -5.33
CA TYR A 154 -10.66 -22.97 -4.00
C TYR A 154 -9.79 -21.72 -3.99
N LEU A 155 -8.65 -21.75 -4.70
CA LEU A 155 -7.79 -20.58 -4.86
C LEU A 155 -8.55 -19.40 -5.48
N ALA A 156 -9.29 -19.65 -6.57
CA ALA A 156 -10.12 -18.65 -7.21
C ALA A 156 -11.21 -18.11 -6.26
N ALA A 157 -11.89 -18.99 -5.50
CA ALA A 157 -12.90 -18.55 -4.53
C ALA A 157 -12.32 -17.61 -3.47
N HIS A 158 -11.13 -17.91 -2.94
CA HIS A 158 -10.44 -17.01 -2.01
C HIS A 158 -10.03 -15.70 -2.67
N ALA A 159 -9.52 -15.71 -3.91
CA ALA A 159 -9.20 -14.49 -4.64
C ALA A 159 -10.43 -13.58 -4.79
N HIS A 160 -11.58 -14.11 -5.24
CA HIS A 160 -12.82 -13.33 -5.39
C HIS A 160 -13.31 -12.73 -4.07
N ARG A 161 -13.25 -13.50 -2.97
CA ARG A 161 -13.56 -12.98 -1.64
C ARG A 161 -12.63 -11.83 -1.26
N MET A 162 -11.33 -11.98 -1.52
CA MET A 162 -10.32 -10.98 -1.17
C MET A 162 -10.44 -9.69 -1.96
N LEU A 163 -10.90 -9.76 -3.22
CA LEU A 163 -11.20 -8.60 -4.06
C LEU A 163 -12.33 -7.72 -3.48
N LYS A 164 -13.20 -8.28 -2.64
CA LYS A 164 -14.31 -7.53 -1.99
C LYS A 164 -13.95 -6.94 -0.63
N ASP A 165 -12.75 -7.23 -0.11
CA ASP A 165 -12.29 -6.74 1.19
C ASP A 165 -11.66 -5.34 1.07
N PRO A 166 -11.89 -4.41 2.02
CA PRO A 166 -11.26 -3.09 2.07
C PRO A 166 -9.73 -3.05 1.88
N ARG A 167 -9.03 -4.13 2.24
CA ARG A 167 -7.59 -4.26 2.04
C ARG A 167 -7.17 -4.27 0.56
N ILE A 168 -8.09 -4.53 -0.39
CA ILE A 168 -7.81 -4.47 -1.82
C ILE A 168 -7.36 -3.08 -2.29
N ARG A 169 -7.71 -2.01 -1.56
CA ARG A 169 -7.17 -0.65 -1.80
C ARG A 169 -5.64 -0.64 -1.84
N ARG A 170 -4.97 -1.55 -1.12
CA ARG A 170 -3.51 -1.62 -1.13
C ARG A 170 -2.99 -2.07 -2.49
N PHE A 171 -3.61 -3.05 -3.14
CA PHE A 171 -3.28 -3.41 -4.52
C PHE A 171 -3.45 -2.22 -5.47
N SER A 172 -4.52 -1.44 -5.31
CA SER A 172 -4.73 -0.23 -6.11
C SER A 172 -3.55 0.73 -6.01
N ARG A 173 -3.04 0.95 -4.80
CA ARG A 173 -1.86 1.78 -4.57
C ARG A 173 -0.60 1.15 -5.15
N GLU A 174 -0.31 -0.11 -4.80
CA GLU A 174 0.95 -0.76 -5.17
C GLU A 174 1.06 -0.98 -6.69
N LEU A 175 -0.01 -1.41 -7.36
CA LEU A 175 0.02 -1.62 -8.81
C LEU A 175 -0.18 -0.31 -9.57
N PHE A 176 -1.37 0.31 -9.46
CA PHE A 176 -1.72 1.45 -10.30
C PHE A 176 -0.99 2.72 -9.87
N GLY A 177 -0.73 2.90 -8.57
CA GLY A 177 0.05 4.04 -8.10
C GLY A 177 1.46 4.05 -8.67
N GLN A 178 2.14 2.90 -8.70
CA GLN A 178 3.48 2.79 -9.30
C GLN A 178 3.42 2.87 -10.82
N TRP A 179 2.52 2.10 -11.45
CA TRP A 179 2.37 2.06 -12.91
C TRP A 179 2.00 3.42 -13.49
N LEU A 180 1.00 4.10 -12.94
CA LEU A 180 0.52 5.37 -13.48
C LEU A 180 1.24 6.58 -12.87
N GLY A 181 2.13 6.38 -11.89
CA GLY A 181 2.96 7.46 -11.34
C GLY A 181 2.30 8.36 -10.30
N PHE A 182 1.29 7.86 -9.56
CA PHE A 182 0.66 8.59 -8.45
C PHE A 182 0.95 8.00 -7.05
N TYR A 183 1.86 7.02 -6.95
CA TYR A 183 2.17 6.29 -5.70
C TYR A 183 2.46 7.22 -4.50
N GLU A 184 3.28 8.24 -4.70
CA GLU A 184 3.71 9.22 -3.68
C GLU A 184 3.02 10.58 -3.83
N PHE A 185 1.92 10.66 -4.58
CA PHE A 185 1.32 11.96 -4.93
C PHE A 185 0.86 12.78 -3.71
N GLN A 186 0.59 12.14 -2.56
CA GLN A 186 0.24 12.85 -1.33
C GLN A 186 1.38 13.72 -0.78
N GLU A 187 2.61 13.41 -1.13
CA GLU A 187 3.84 14.13 -0.75
C GLU A 187 4.31 15.08 -1.87
N PHE A 188 3.59 15.12 -2.99
CA PHE A 188 3.95 15.94 -4.15
C PHE A 188 3.65 17.42 -3.94
N ASP A 189 4.69 18.23 -3.75
CA ASP A 189 4.62 19.66 -3.43
C ASP A 189 5.22 20.55 -4.53
N ARG A 190 5.30 20.06 -5.77
CA ARG A 190 5.92 20.82 -6.87
C ARG A 190 5.20 22.11 -7.27
N PRO A 191 3.85 22.17 -7.41
CA PRO A 191 3.18 23.39 -7.84
C PRO A 191 3.53 24.58 -6.95
N ASP A 192 3.85 25.73 -7.55
CA ASP A 192 4.24 26.91 -6.79
C ASP A 192 3.06 27.43 -5.95
N GLU A 193 3.22 27.43 -4.62
CA GLU A 193 2.16 27.77 -3.67
C GLU A 193 1.67 29.22 -3.81
N LYS A 194 2.51 30.13 -4.29
CA LYS A 194 2.11 31.53 -4.49
C LYS A 194 1.25 31.68 -5.73
N ARG A 195 1.55 30.92 -6.78
CA ARG A 195 0.81 30.93 -8.05
C ARG A 195 -0.48 30.12 -7.94
N PHE A 196 -0.44 29.01 -7.23
CA PHE A 196 -1.54 28.06 -7.09
C PHE A 196 -1.89 27.82 -5.60
N PRO A 197 -2.31 28.86 -4.86
CA PRO A 197 -2.66 28.73 -3.44
C PRO A 197 -3.82 27.75 -3.20
N GLU A 198 -4.63 27.46 -4.23
CA GLU A 198 -5.70 26.45 -4.16
C GLU A 198 -5.18 25.01 -4.08
N PHE A 199 -3.93 24.75 -4.50
CA PHE A 199 -3.27 23.44 -4.43
C PHE A 199 -2.68 23.21 -3.03
N ASP A 200 -3.56 23.06 -2.05
CA ASP A 200 -3.18 22.68 -0.69
C ASP A 200 -3.16 21.15 -0.50
N GLY A 201 -2.80 20.72 0.73
CA GLY A 201 -2.74 19.31 1.08
C GLY A 201 -4.09 18.57 1.01
N GLU A 202 -5.21 19.28 1.16
CA GLU A 202 -6.54 18.66 1.06
C GLU A 202 -6.89 18.42 -0.41
N LEU A 203 -6.71 19.41 -1.31
CA LEU A 203 -6.96 19.20 -2.74
C LEU A 203 -6.07 18.09 -3.30
N ARG A 204 -4.79 18.08 -2.91
CA ARG A 204 -3.83 17.03 -3.27
C ARG A 204 -4.28 15.65 -2.79
N GLY A 205 -4.72 15.54 -1.53
CA GLY A 205 -5.26 14.31 -0.98
C GLY A 205 -6.52 13.83 -1.72
N GLN A 206 -7.37 14.76 -2.16
CA GLN A 206 -8.58 14.42 -2.92
C GLN A 206 -8.28 13.96 -4.35
N MET A 207 -7.30 14.56 -5.03
CA MET A 207 -6.82 14.07 -6.33
C MET A 207 -6.21 12.66 -6.22
N PHE A 208 -5.45 12.39 -5.16
CA PHE A 208 -4.95 11.05 -4.88
C PHE A 208 -6.11 10.06 -4.65
N ASN A 209 -7.12 10.46 -3.87
CA ASN A 209 -8.28 9.62 -3.60
C ASN A 209 -9.13 9.36 -4.85
N GLU A 210 -9.22 10.29 -5.81
CA GLU A 210 -9.88 10.05 -7.10
C GLU A 210 -9.25 8.83 -7.81
N ALA A 211 -7.93 8.86 -8.00
CA ALA A 211 -7.19 7.79 -8.67
C ALA A 211 -7.31 6.47 -7.90
N MET A 212 -7.14 6.52 -6.58
CA MET A 212 -7.25 5.35 -5.70
C MET A 212 -8.65 4.72 -5.72
N ASP A 213 -9.70 5.53 -5.60
CA ASP A 213 -11.08 5.06 -5.58
C ASP A 213 -11.45 4.47 -6.93
N PHE A 214 -11.03 5.09 -8.03
CA PHE A 214 -11.26 4.57 -9.37
C PHE A 214 -10.59 3.21 -9.58
N CYS A 215 -9.29 3.09 -9.25
CA CYS A 215 -8.55 1.83 -9.40
C CYS A 215 -9.09 0.73 -8.48
N THR A 216 -9.56 1.10 -7.28
CA THR A 216 -10.17 0.15 -6.35
C THR A 216 -11.51 -0.34 -6.87
N ASP A 217 -12.38 0.56 -7.36
CA ASP A 217 -13.65 0.18 -7.97
C ASP A 217 -13.44 -0.71 -9.21
N LEU A 218 -12.47 -0.36 -10.06
CA LEU A 218 -12.09 -1.14 -11.23
C LEU A 218 -11.74 -2.59 -10.85
N THR A 219 -10.85 -2.75 -9.86
CA THR A 219 -10.34 -4.05 -9.41
C THR A 219 -11.39 -4.84 -8.63
N ALA A 220 -12.03 -4.22 -7.63
CA ALA A 220 -12.95 -4.89 -6.73
C ALA A 220 -14.23 -5.33 -7.45
N ASN A 221 -14.65 -4.62 -8.50
CA ASN A 221 -15.89 -4.90 -9.23
C ASN A 221 -15.66 -5.50 -10.62
N ASP A 222 -14.46 -6.03 -10.89
CA ASP A 222 -14.10 -6.69 -12.16
C ASP A 222 -14.56 -5.87 -13.37
N ARG A 223 -14.24 -4.57 -13.33
CA ARG A 223 -14.67 -3.66 -14.39
C ARG A 223 -13.67 -3.72 -15.55
N ASP A 224 -14.19 -3.39 -16.71
CA ASP A 224 -13.41 -3.29 -17.94
C ASP A 224 -12.25 -2.29 -17.79
N ILE A 225 -11.02 -2.78 -17.99
CA ILE A 225 -9.79 -1.98 -17.92
C ILE A 225 -9.83 -0.76 -18.84
N ARG A 226 -10.58 -0.82 -19.95
CA ARG A 226 -10.73 0.30 -20.91
C ARG A 226 -11.36 1.54 -20.28
N LEU A 227 -12.06 1.39 -19.14
CA LEU A 227 -12.58 2.50 -18.36
C LEU A 227 -11.48 3.43 -17.84
N LEU A 228 -10.24 2.94 -17.67
CA LEU A 228 -9.11 3.82 -17.40
C LEU A 228 -8.95 4.89 -18.47
N LEU A 229 -9.34 4.65 -19.72
CA LEU A 229 -9.20 5.63 -20.80
C LEU A 229 -10.51 6.38 -21.09
N ASN A 230 -11.65 5.67 -21.08
CA ASN A 230 -12.90 6.20 -21.63
C ASN A 230 -14.03 6.41 -20.61
N ALA A 231 -13.76 6.27 -19.30
CA ALA A 231 -14.80 6.46 -18.30
C ALA A 231 -15.40 7.87 -18.34
N GLU A 232 -16.73 7.93 -18.44
CA GLU A 232 -17.51 9.16 -18.33
C GLU A 232 -17.91 9.48 -16.88
N TYR A 233 -17.11 9.03 -15.92
CA TYR A 233 -17.34 9.26 -14.49
C TYR A 233 -16.01 9.30 -13.73
N ALA A 234 -16.03 9.91 -12.56
CA ALA A 234 -14.93 9.89 -11.60
C ALA A 234 -15.45 9.78 -10.16
N PHE A 235 -14.57 9.49 -9.22
CA PHE A 235 -14.87 9.48 -7.78
C PHE A 235 -14.44 10.82 -7.20
N LEU A 236 -15.39 11.72 -6.99
CA LEU A 236 -15.09 13.11 -6.68
C LEU A 236 -15.65 13.49 -5.31
N SER A 237 -14.78 14.03 -4.45
CA SER A 237 -15.22 14.84 -3.32
C SER A 237 -15.92 16.10 -3.84
N ARG A 238 -16.65 16.79 -2.96
CA ARG A 238 -17.28 18.06 -3.32
C ARG A 238 -16.25 19.10 -3.79
N ARG A 239 -15.19 19.27 -3.01
CA ARG A 239 -14.11 20.22 -3.30
C ARG A 239 -13.38 19.87 -4.61
N LEU A 240 -13.15 18.59 -4.91
CA LEU A 240 -12.52 18.20 -6.19
C LEU A 240 -13.46 18.42 -7.38
N ALA A 241 -14.76 18.17 -7.21
CA ALA A 241 -15.75 18.47 -8.24
C ALA A 241 -15.81 19.99 -8.55
N GLU A 242 -15.74 20.83 -7.50
CA GLU A 242 -15.64 22.29 -7.63
C GLU A 242 -14.34 22.69 -8.35
N HIS A 243 -13.18 22.14 -7.96
CA HIS A 243 -11.90 22.37 -8.65
C HIS A 243 -11.94 21.98 -10.14
N TYR A 244 -12.66 20.92 -10.46
CA TYR A 244 -12.80 20.43 -11.82
C TYR A 244 -13.89 21.14 -12.64
N ASN A 245 -14.63 22.08 -12.04
CA ASN A 245 -15.83 22.69 -12.64
C ASN A 245 -16.85 21.65 -13.12
N VAL A 246 -16.98 20.53 -12.41
CA VAL A 246 -17.99 19.50 -12.69
C VAL A 246 -19.34 20.00 -12.16
N PRO A 247 -20.38 20.11 -13.00
CA PRO A 247 -21.70 20.54 -12.53
C PRO A 247 -22.19 19.63 -11.41
N LEU A 248 -22.44 20.24 -10.24
CA LEU A 248 -22.97 19.49 -9.10
C LEU A 248 -24.44 19.15 -9.41
N PRO A 249 -24.88 17.89 -9.20
CA PRO A 249 -26.28 17.54 -9.37
C PRO A 249 -27.14 18.42 -8.44
N PRO A 250 -28.38 18.78 -8.84
CA PRO A 250 -29.27 19.67 -8.05
C PRO A 250 -29.48 19.20 -6.60
N ASN A 251 -29.29 17.91 -6.35
CA ASN A 251 -29.28 17.30 -5.03
C ASN A 251 -27.84 17.25 -4.48
N ALA A 252 -27.38 18.36 -3.89
CA ALA A 252 -26.10 18.42 -3.14
C ALA A 252 -26.00 17.39 -1.99
N ASP A 253 -27.10 16.69 -1.69
CA ASP A 253 -27.20 15.60 -0.72
C ASP A 253 -26.45 14.31 -1.16
N ILE A 254 -25.81 14.26 -2.33
CA ILE A 254 -25.08 13.04 -2.77
C ILE A 254 -23.88 12.71 -1.86
N TRP A 255 -23.11 13.72 -1.45
CA TRP A 255 -21.95 13.52 -0.56
C TRP A 255 -22.40 13.13 0.86
N SER A 256 -23.38 13.83 1.42
CA SER A 256 -23.96 13.49 2.73
C SER A 256 -24.65 12.12 2.74
N LYS A 257 -25.36 11.74 1.67
CA LYS A 257 -25.90 10.37 1.52
C LYS A 257 -24.78 9.34 1.45
N PHE A 258 -23.73 9.63 0.70
CA PHE A 258 -22.58 8.73 0.58
C PHE A 258 -21.91 8.53 1.93
N GLU A 259 -21.62 9.59 2.67
CA GLU A 259 -21.06 9.54 4.03
C GLU A 259 -21.94 8.75 5.00
N ARG A 260 -23.27 8.94 4.94
CA ARG A 260 -24.22 8.20 5.79
C ARG A 260 -24.35 6.71 5.46
N THR A 261 -24.23 6.35 4.18
CA THR A 261 -24.42 4.97 3.70
C THR A 261 -23.12 4.19 3.53
N GLY A 262 -21.97 4.87 3.60
CA GLY A 262 -20.65 4.30 3.34
C GLY A 262 -20.42 3.91 1.87
N GLY A 263 -21.26 4.42 0.95
CA GLY A 263 -21.39 3.88 -0.41
C GLY A 263 -21.87 2.43 -0.43
N ASN A 264 -21.99 1.83 -1.62
CA ASN A 264 -22.41 0.41 -1.74
C ASN A 264 -21.37 -0.59 -1.19
N SER A 265 -20.25 -0.13 -0.63
CA SER A 265 -19.18 -0.97 -0.08
C SER A 265 -18.32 -0.18 0.92
N PRO A 266 -18.67 -0.22 2.21
CA PRO A 266 -17.95 0.51 3.25
C PRO A 266 -16.44 0.22 3.21
N GLY A 267 -15.62 1.27 3.06
CA GLY A 267 -14.17 1.19 3.08
C GLY A 267 -13.48 0.82 1.76
N LEU A 268 -14.22 0.53 0.68
CA LEU A 268 -13.62 0.34 -0.65
C LEU A 268 -13.28 1.68 -1.32
N VAL A 269 -14.23 2.61 -1.32
CA VAL A 269 -14.09 3.95 -1.92
C VAL A 269 -14.50 5.02 -0.92
N THR A 270 -13.97 6.23 -1.10
CA THR A 270 -14.08 7.36 -0.17
C THR A 270 -14.95 8.50 -0.69
N ALA A 271 -15.23 8.53 -2.00
CA ALA A 271 -16.07 9.52 -2.64
C ALA A 271 -17.21 8.89 -3.46
N PRO A 272 -18.31 9.62 -3.74
CA PRO A 272 -19.34 9.16 -4.65
C PRO A 272 -18.84 9.18 -6.10
N ARG A 273 -19.40 8.28 -6.92
CA ARG A 273 -19.24 8.28 -8.37
C ARG A 273 -20.07 9.42 -8.99
N ILE A 274 -19.40 10.36 -9.66
CA ILE A 274 -19.98 11.54 -10.30
C ILE A 274 -19.81 11.43 -11.83
N SER A 275 -20.85 11.80 -12.57
CA SER A 275 -20.83 11.84 -14.04
C SER A 275 -19.92 12.97 -14.56
N LEU A 276 -19.10 12.68 -15.55
CA LEU A 276 -18.27 13.64 -16.29
C LEU A 276 -18.89 14.04 -17.65
N LYS A 277 -20.12 13.62 -17.93
CA LYS A 277 -20.82 14.04 -19.17
C LYS A 277 -20.88 15.57 -19.26
N GLY A 278 -20.54 16.11 -20.43
CA GLY A 278 -20.45 17.55 -20.67
C GLY A 278 -19.16 18.22 -20.19
N THR A 279 -18.22 17.48 -19.60
CA THR A 279 -16.89 17.99 -19.22
C THR A 279 -15.81 17.49 -20.19
N ASN A 280 -14.65 18.13 -20.17
CA ASN A 280 -13.48 17.76 -20.98
C ASN A 280 -12.60 16.69 -20.31
N ARG A 281 -13.06 16.04 -19.24
CA ARG A 281 -12.30 15.01 -18.51
C ARG A 281 -12.80 13.61 -18.85
N ARG A 282 -11.88 12.70 -19.12
CA ARG A 282 -12.14 11.27 -19.31
C ARG A 282 -10.95 10.45 -18.81
N GLY A 283 -11.23 9.42 -18.02
CA GLY A 283 -10.23 8.47 -17.56
C GLY A 283 -8.99 9.09 -16.91
N VAL A 284 -7.88 8.35 -16.95
CA VAL A 284 -6.56 8.70 -16.43
C VAL A 284 -5.99 9.98 -17.03
N LEU A 285 -6.35 10.30 -18.28
CA LEU A 285 -5.95 11.53 -18.96
C LEU A 285 -6.58 12.78 -18.33
N GLY A 286 -7.69 12.61 -17.62
CA GLY A 286 -8.40 13.68 -16.92
C GLY A 286 -8.10 13.77 -15.42
N TRP A 287 -7.30 12.86 -14.86
CA TRP A 287 -6.99 12.84 -13.42
C TRP A 287 -6.05 13.98 -13.04
N GLY A 288 -6.43 14.75 -12.02
CA GLY A 288 -5.61 15.87 -11.55
C GLY A 288 -4.26 15.41 -11.02
N ALA A 289 -4.19 14.22 -10.40
CA ALA A 289 -2.94 13.66 -9.89
C ALA A 289 -1.90 13.47 -11.02
N ILE A 290 -2.32 12.89 -12.14
CA ILE A 290 -1.46 12.65 -13.30
C ILE A 290 -1.05 13.96 -13.98
N LEU A 291 -2.04 14.81 -14.26
CA LEU A 291 -1.82 16.10 -14.94
C LEU A 291 -0.86 17.01 -14.14
N THR A 292 -0.92 16.93 -12.81
CA THR A 292 -0.07 17.68 -11.89
C THR A 292 1.31 17.05 -11.76
N ALA A 293 1.39 15.71 -11.60
CA ALA A 293 2.66 14.99 -11.50
C ALA A 293 3.55 15.17 -12.74
N THR A 294 2.91 15.34 -13.90
CA THR A 294 3.56 15.55 -15.21
C THR A 294 3.73 17.04 -15.56
N SER A 295 3.67 17.95 -14.59
CA SER A 295 3.89 19.39 -14.77
C SER A 295 5.09 19.90 -13.94
N HIS A 296 5.56 21.10 -14.26
CA HIS A 296 6.56 21.85 -13.49
C HIS A 296 5.88 22.84 -12.52
N PRO A 297 6.61 23.40 -11.54
CA PRO A 297 6.03 24.27 -10.51
C PRO A 297 5.18 25.43 -11.02
N LEU A 298 5.64 26.10 -12.09
CA LEU A 298 5.03 27.30 -12.64
C LEU A 298 4.51 27.09 -14.07
N ARG A 299 4.59 25.87 -14.61
CA ARG A 299 4.18 25.59 -15.99
C ARG A 299 3.83 24.14 -16.26
N THR A 300 2.98 23.98 -17.26
CA THR A 300 2.69 22.69 -17.90
C THR A 300 3.93 22.12 -18.63
N SER A 301 3.88 20.82 -18.93
CA SER A 301 4.95 20.13 -19.68
C SER A 301 4.37 19.11 -20.66
N PRO A 302 4.14 19.50 -21.94
CA PRO A 302 3.77 18.58 -23.00
C PRO A 302 4.74 17.41 -23.12
N VAL A 303 6.03 17.65 -22.87
CA VAL A 303 7.07 16.62 -22.97
C VAL A 303 6.88 15.54 -21.90
N LEU A 304 6.68 15.92 -20.63
CA LEU A 304 6.45 14.95 -19.55
C LEU A 304 5.11 14.23 -19.72
N ARG A 305 4.05 14.96 -20.09
CA ARG A 305 2.71 14.40 -20.35
C ARG A 305 2.72 13.41 -21.50
N GLY A 306 3.33 13.79 -22.62
CA GLY A 306 3.45 12.95 -23.81
C GLY A 306 4.33 11.72 -23.56
N ASN A 307 5.42 11.88 -22.81
CA ASN A 307 6.27 10.77 -22.40
C ASN A 307 5.50 9.75 -21.56
N TRP A 308 4.77 10.22 -20.54
CA TRP A 308 3.94 9.36 -19.69
C TRP A 308 2.87 8.61 -20.50
N ILE A 309 2.23 9.25 -21.49
CA ILE A 309 1.28 8.55 -22.38
C ILE A 309 2.00 7.46 -23.19
N LEU A 310 3.15 7.76 -23.79
CA LEU A 310 3.88 6.81 -24.63
C LEU A 310 4.40 5.62 -23.83
N ASP A 311 5.05 5.87 -22.69
CA ASP A 311 5.70 4.84 -21.90
C ASP A 311 4.66 4.06 -21.07
N ASP A 312 3.93 4.74 -20.19
CA ASP A 312 3.08 4.10 -19.21
C ASP A 312 1.76 3.57 -19.79
N LEU A 313 1.20 4.20 -20.84
CA LEU A 313 -0.07 3.74 -21.43
C LEU A 313 0.11 2.93 -22.72
N LEU A 314 1.05 3.30 -23.58
CA LEU A 314 1.23 2.66 -24.89
C LEU A 314 2.36 1.61 -24.90
N GLY A 315 3.21 1.56 -23.87
CA GLY A 315 4.34 0.63 -23.80
C GLY A 315 5.43 0.92 -24.84
N ILE A 316 5.57 2.20 -25.23
CA ILE A 316 6.51 2.68 -26.23
C ILE A 316 7.56 3.56 -25.51
N PRO A 317 8.68 2.98 -25.07
CA PRO A 317 9.68 3.71 -24.30
C PRO A 317 10.29 4.84 -25.14
N THR A 318 10.54 5.99 -24.51
CA THR A 318 11.25 7.10 -25.14
C THR A 318 12.73 7.08 -24.73
N PRO A 319 13.65 7.52 -25.61
CA PRO A 319 15.05 7.63 -25.25
C PRO A 319 15.27 8.76 -24.22
N PRO A 320 16.29 8.66 -23.36
CA PRO A 320 16.62 9.74 -22.44
C PRO A 320 16.97 11.04 -23.20
N PRO A 321 16.72 12.22 -22.63
CA PRO A 321 17.05 13.48 -23.26
C PRO A 321 18.58 13.61 -23.44
N PRO A 322 19.06 14.26 -24.52
CA PRO A 322 20.48 14.58 -24.69
C PRO A 322 21.04 15.45 -23.54
N ASN A 323 22.35 15.35 -23.27
CA ASN A 323 23.00 16.07 -22.16
C ASN A 323 23.04 17.61 -22.32
N ALA A 324 22.76 18.15 -23.52
CA ALA A 324 22.89 19.57 -23.84
C ALA A 324 21.61 20.10 -24.52
N VAL A 325 20.48 20.01 -23.81
CA VAL A 325 19.19 20.52 -24.30
C VAL A 325 18.96 21.93 -23.71
N PRO A 326 18.72 22.97 -24.53
CA PRO A 326 18.32 24.28 -24.05
C PRO A 326 17.04 24.19 -23.21
N GLU A 327 17.08 24.70 -21.98
CA GLU A 327 15.90 24.69 -21.12
C GLU A 327 14.82 25.63 -21.66
N LEU A 328 13.57 25.17 -21.64
CA LEU A 328 12.42 26.04 -21.82
C LEU A 328 12.27 26.95 -20.59
N PRO A 329 11.70 28.17 -20.75
CA PRO A 329 11.38 29.05 -19.62
C PRO A 329 10.71 28.29 -18.48
N SER A 330 11.05 28.59 -17.23
CA SER A 330 10.54 27.88 -16.06
C SER A 330 9.09 28.25 -15.69
N ASP A 331 8.58 29.39 -16.17
CA ASP A 331 7.21 29.90 -15.96
C ASP A 331 6.51 30.07 -17.32
N GLU A 332 5.19 29.86 -17.34
CA GLU A 332 4.33 30.17 -18.49
C GLU A 332 4.38 31.68 -18.81
N LYS A 333 4.54 32.53 -17.79
CA LYS A 333 4.87 33.95 -17.95
C LYS A 333 6.34 34.10 -18.33
N ASN A 334 6.60 34.13 -19.64
CA ASN A 334 7.93 34.34 -20.19
C ASN A 334 8.05 35.70 -20.89
N GLU A 335 9.30 36.15 -21.04
CA GLU A 335 9.67 37.44 -21.65
C GLU A 335 9.21 37.61 -23.11
N HIS A 336 8.87 36.52 -23.78
CA HIS A 336 8.42 36.53 -25.18
C HIS A 336 6.89 36.52 -25.32
N GLY A 337 6.14 36.34 -24.23
CA GLY A 337 4.68 36.19 -24.27
C GLY A 337 4.20 34.99 -25.10
N LEU A 338 5.07 33.99 -25.28
CA LEU A 338 4.77 32.81 -26.08
C LEU A 338 4.10 31.73 -25.23
N THR A 339 3.14 31.02 -25.81
CA THR A 339 2.56 29.81 -25.20
C THR A 339 3.60 28.68 -25.10
N VAL A 340 3.35 27.70 -24.22
CA VAL A 340 4.21 26.50 -24.12
C VAL A 340 4.28 25.77 -25.47
N ALA A 341 3.17 25.71 -26.20
CA ALA A 341 3.12 25.15 -27.55
C ALA A 341 4.04 25.89 -28.54
N GLN A 342 4.06 27.23 -28.51
CA GLN A 342 4.93 28.04 -29.37
C GLN A 342 6.41 27.92 -28.99
N LEU A 343 6.70 27.89 -27.68
CA LEU A 343 8.06 27.66 -27.19
C LEU A 343 8.58 26.28 -27.64
N LEU A 344 7.75 25.25 -27.54
CA LEU A 344 8.07 23.90 -27.96
C LEU A 344 8.23 23.79 -29.49
N ALA A 345 7.36 24.46 -30.27
CA ALA A 345 7.50 24.53 -31.73
C ALA A 345 8.84 25.18 -32.15
N ARG A 346 9.27 26.22 -31.43
CA ARG A 346 10.59 26.82 -31.64
C ARG A 346 11.71 25.84 -31.27
N HIS A 347 11.58 25.13 -30.15
CA HIS A 347 12.56 24.13 -29.71
C HIS A 347 12.73 23.00 -30.75
N ARG A 348 11.63 22.51 -31.33
CA ARG A 348 11.61 21.47 -32.36
C ARG A 348 12.13 21.90 -33.74
N SER A 349 12.40 23.19 -33.95
CA SER A 349 13.01 23.65 -35.20
C SER A 349 14.43 23.11 -35.39
N ASP A 350 15.08 22.68 -34.30
CA ASP A 350 16.30 21.89 -34.37
C ASP A 350 15.99 20.44 -34.78
N LYS A 351 16.64 19.99 -35.86
CA LYS A 351 16.51 18.62 -36.36
C LYS A 351 16.86 17.57 -35.31
N ALA A 352 17.84 17.81 -34.45
CA ALA A 352 18.23 16.88 -33.40
C ALA A 352 17.11 16.66 -32.37
N CYS A 353 16.30 17.69 -32.10
CA CYS A 353 15.18 17.63 -31.15
C CYS A 353 13.92 17.05 -31.81
N SER A 354 13.64 17.37 -33.07
CA SER A 354 12.42 16.93 -33.78
C SER A 354 12.23 15.39 -33.79
N VAL A 355 13.31 14.62 -33.89
CA VAL A 355 13.26 13.14 -33.99
C VAL A 355 12.45 12.48 -32.87
N CYS A 356 12.62 12.95 -31.63
CA CYS A 356 11.87 12.43 -30.48
C CYS A 356 10.57 13.20 -30.28
N HIS A 357 10.60 14.53 -30.40
CA HIS A 357 9.47 15.40 -30.11
C HIS A 357 8.30 15.27 -31.10
N ASP A 358 8.56 14.84 -32.34
CA ASP A 358 7.50 14.52 -33.32
C ASP A 358 6.58 13.40 -32.84
N ARG A 359 7.09 12.52 -31.98
CA ARG A 359 6.32 11.41 -31.39
C ARG A 359 5.73 11.77 -30.03
N ILE A 360 6.46 12.52 -29.21
CA ILE A 360 6.10 12.82 -27.81
C ILE A 360 5.05 13.94 -27.75
N ASP A 361 5.36 15.07 -28.38
CA ASP A 361 4.63 16.31 -28.13
C ASP A 361 3.17 16.28 -28.57
N PRO A 362 2.76 15.61 -29.66
CA PRO A 362 1.34 15.55 -30.04
C PRO A 362 0.45 15.02 -28.91
N PHE A 363 0.91 14.03 -28.14
CA PHE A 363 0.16 13.48 -27.01
C PHE A 363 0.09 14.46 -25.85
N GLY A 364 1.21 15.12 -25.51
CA GLY A 364 1.24 16.10 -24.44
C GLY A 364 0.46 17.37 -24.75
N LEU A 365 0.57 17.87 -25.98
CA LEU A 365 -0.13 19.07 -26.46
C LEU A 365 -1.65 18.89 -26.44
N ALA A 366 -2.15 17.65 -26.63
CA ALA A 366 -3.57 17.34 -26.48
C ALA A 366 -4.09 17.57 -25.05
N LEU A 367 -3.21 17.60 -24.04
CA LEU A 367 -3.54 17.84 -22.64
C LEU A 367 -3.30 19.28 -22.18
N GLU A 368 -2.83 20.19 -23.05
CA GLU A 368 -2.53 21.58 -22.66
C GLU A 368 -3.76 22.44 -22.36
N SER A 369 -4.96 21.89 -22.57
CA SER A 369 -6.19 22.45 -22.00
C SER A 369 -6.32 22.22 -20.49
N PHE A 370 -5.32 21.62 -19.84
CA PHE A 370 -5.21 21.51 -18.39
C PHE A 370 -3.96 22.22 -17.87
N ASP A 371 -4.13 23.08 -16.87
CA ASP A 371 -3.06 23.83 -16.21
C ASP A 371 -2.18 22.93 -15.29
N PRO A 372 -1.14 23.49 -14.62
CA PRO A 372 -0.22 22.70 -13.79
C PRO A 372 -0.86 21.99 -12.59
N ILE A 373 -2.03 22.42 -12.14
CA ILE A 373 -2.80 21.76 -11.05
C ILE A 373 -3.98 20.96 -11.59
N GLY A 374 -3.89 20.63 -12.89
CA GLY A 374 -4.83 19.80 -13.61
C GLY A 374 -6.20 20.44 -13.79
N ARG A 375 -6.40 21.75 -13.60
CA ARG A 375 -7.66 22.46 -13.85
C ARG A 375 -7.81 22.76 -15.34
N PHE A 376 -9.03 22.66 -15.86
CA PHE A 376 -9.29 22.96 -17.26
C PHE A 376 -9.14 24.47 -17.55
N ARG A 377 -8.43 24.83 -18.62
CA ARG A 377 -8.21 26.19 -19.09
C ARG A 377 -8.56 26.33 -20.57
N GLN A 378 -8.98 27.52 -20.99
CA GLN A 378 -9.25 27.85 -22.40
C GLN A 378 -8.10 28.64 -23.05
N ARG A 379 -7.18 29.18 -22.25
CA ARG A 379 -6.03 29.97 -22.68
C ARG A 379 -4.87 29.65 -21.76
N ASP A 380 -3.68 29.65 -22.34
CA ASP A 380 -2.40 29.53 -21.63
C ASP A 380 -2.04 30.85 -20.93
#